data_AF-A0AAQ3K0C6-F1
#
_entry.id   AF-A0AAQ3K0C6-F1
#
_cell.length_a   1.000
_cell.length_b   1.000
_cell.length_c   1.000
_cell.angle_alpha   90.00
_cell.angle_beta   90.00
_cell.angle_gamma   90.00
#
_symmetry.space_group_name_H-M   'P 1'
#
loop_
_entity.id
_entity.type
_entity.pdbx_description
1 polymer ?
#
loop_
_entity_poly.entity_id
_entity_poly.type
_entity_poly.pdbx_seq_one_letter_code
_entity_poly.pdbx_strand_id
1 'polypeptide(L)'
;MESKPSSFSEMVRQISLNCKNFSGLRMAGSVEAEDVSAIVTCLPMIKHLSLSKSYLAKEQLLGILNGCRELESVSVRDCIGFEADDEEILRKASGIKAFECEGSKLLDDYSGYETDECDPFYIHVMG
;
A
#
# COMPACT_ATOMS: atom_id res chain seq x y z
N MET A 1 12.76 -12.55 24.06
CA MET A 1 13.41 -12.30 22.76
C MET A 1 12.66 -11.12 22.17
N GLU A 2 13.12 -9.90 22.40
CA GLU A 2 12.44 -8.71 21.87
C GLU A 2 12.99 -8.45 20.48
N SER A 3 12.18 -8.73 19.46
CA SER A 3 12.51 -8.39 18.08
C SER A 3 12.70 -6.89 17.98
N LYS A 4 13.80 -6.46 17.36
CA LYS A 4 14.05 -5.05 17.05
C LYS A 4 12.85 -4.53 16.25
N PRO A 5 12.15 -3.47 16.69
CA PRO A 5 11.01 -2.96 15.94
C PRO A 5 11.49 -2.53 14.55
N SER A 6 10.73 -2.89 13.51
CA SER A 6 10.97 -2.34 12.17
C SER A 6 10.96 -0.82 12.27
N SER A 7 11.80 -0.14 11.48
CA SER A 7 11.93 1.32 11.56
C SER A 7 10.59 2.03 11.31
N PHE A 8 9.67 1.39 10.58
CA PHE A 8 8.30 1.85 10.37
C PHE A 8 7.43 1.73 11.64
N SER A 9 7.42 0.57 12.30
CA SER A 9 6.58 0.34 13.49
C SER A 9 6.89 1.35 14.60
N GLU A 10 8.17 1.62 14.85
CA GLU A 10 8.56 2.63 15.83
C GLU A 10 8.18 4.05 15.39
N MET A 11 8.31 4.38 14.10
CA MET A 11 7.88 5.67 13.56
C MET A 11 6.38 5.90 13.77
N VAL A 12 5.56 4.93 13.39
CA VAL A 12 4.09 5.01 13.54
C VAL A 12 3.70 5.11 15.01
N ARG A 13 4.38 4.37 15.90
CA ARG A 13 4.19 4.46 17.35
C ARG A 13 4.54 5.85 17.89
N GLN A 14 5.64 6.45 17.44
CA GLN A 14 6.00 7.80 17.86
C GLN A 14 5.00 8.84 17.34
N ILE A 15 4.49 8.68 16.11
CA ILE A 15 3.44 9.54 15.56
C ILE A 15 2.19 9.46 16.45
N SER A 16 1.73 8.26 16.81
CA SER A 16 0.51 8.13 17.62
C SER A 16 0.64 8.74 19.01
N LEU A 17 1.83 8.69 19.61
CA LEU A 17 2.11 9.27 20.92
C LEU A 17 2.19 10.80 20.89
N ASN A 18 2.74 11.39 19.82
CA ASN A 18 3.10 12.80 19.79
C ASN A 18 2.16 13.66 18.92
N CYS A 19 1.47 13.07 17.96
CA CYS A 19 0.68 13.79 16.95
C CYS A 19 -0.82 13.53 17.15
N LYS A 20 -1.42 14.21 18.14
CA LYS A 20 -2.85 14.03 18.51
C LYS A 20 -3.86 14.34 17.39
N ASN A 21 -3.45 15.12 16.39
CA ASN A 21 -4.28 15.48 15.24
C ASN A 21 -3.78 14.82 13.94
N PHE A 22 -2.98 13.76 14.04
CA PHE A 22 -2.51 13.03 12.88
C PHE A 22 -3.67 12.34 12.19
N SER A 23 -3.91 12.68 10.93
CA SER A 23 -5.06 12.19 10.17
C SER A 23 -4.68 11.51 8.87
N GLY A 24 -3.41 11.61 8.42
CA GLY A 24 -3.03 11.19 7.08
C GLY A 24 -1.64 10.55 6.99
N LEU A 25 -1.55 9.39 6.33
CA LEU A 25 -0.31 8.67 6.06
C LEU A 25 -0.21 8.34 4.57
N ARG A 26 0.97 8.59 4.00
CA ARG A 26 1.32 8.15 2.65
C ARG A 26 2.63 7.38 2.72
N MET A 27 2.64 6.18 2.16
CA MET A 27 3.85 5.41 1.94
C MET A 27 3.75 4.62 0.64
N ALA A 28 4.89 4.15 0.14
CA ALA A 28 4.97 3.26 -1.01
C ALA A 28 6.06 2.22 -0.75
N GLY A 29 5.94 1.05 -1.35
CA GLY A 29 6.91 -0.04 -1.20
C GLY A 29 6.24 -1.39 -0.98
N SER A 30 6.93 -2.32 -0.34
CA SER A 30 6.31 -3.56 0.13
C SER A 30 5.52 -3.27 1.40
N VAL A 31 4.23 -3.64 1.43
CA VAL A 31 3.39 -3.54 2.63
C VAL A 31 3.26 -4.94 3.21
N GLU A 32 3.97 -5.19 4.30
CA GLU A 32 3.99 -6.47 4.97
C GLU A 32 2.95 -6.55 6.10
N ALA A 33 2.72 -7.74 6.63
CA ALA A 33 1.77 -7.93 7.74
C ALA A 33 2.16 -7.12 8.99
N GLU A 34 3.47 -6.91 9.22
CA GLU A 34 3.97 -6.07 10.31
C GLU A 34 3.58 -4.60 10.13
N ASP A 35 3.61 -4.07 8.91
CA ASP A 35 3.20 -2.69 8.62
C ASP A 35 1.69 -2.51 8.86
N VAL A 36 0.89 -3.47 8.40
CA VAL A 36 -0.56 -3.49 8.65
C VAL A 36 -0.85 -3.51 10.14
N SER A 37 -0.18 -4.38 10.89
CA SER A 37 -0.31 -4.47 12.35
C SER A 37 0.05 -3.16 13.03
N ALA A 38 1.15 -2.52 12.61
CA ALA A 38 1.59 -1.23 13.14
C ALA A 38 0.55 -0.13 12.88
N ILE A 39 0.03 -0.02 11.65
CA ILE A 39 -0.99 0.97 11.27
C ILE A 39 -2.27 0.76 12.09
N VAL A 40 -2.81 -0.46 12.11
CA VAL A 40 -4.07 -0.76 12.80
C VAL A 40 -3.95 -0.59 14.32
N THR A 41 -2.80 -0.93 14.89
CA THR A 41 -2.59 -0.82 16.34
C THR A 41 -2.34 0.62 16.79
N CYS A 42 -1.50 1.35 16.06
CA CYS A 42 -1.05 2.68 16.48
C CYS A 42 -1.90 3.82 15.90
N LEU A 43 -2.50 3.63 14.73
CA LEU A 43 -3.29 4.65 14.02
C LEU A 43 -4.73 4.15 13.69
N PRO A 44 -5.48 3.55 14.63
CA PRO A 44 -6.81 2.98 14.34
C PRO A 44 -7.86 4.01 13.88
N MET A 45 -7.60 5.30 14.11
CA MET A 45 -8.49 6.43 13.76
C MET A 45 -7.96 7.26 12.59
N ILE A 46 -7.01 6.73 11.81
CA ILE A 46 -6.51 7.45 10.63
C ILE A 46 -7.62 7.67 9.61
N LYS A 47 -7.63 8.85 8.99
CA LYS A 47 -8.67 9.29 8.05
C LYS A 47 -8.24 9.14 6.60
N HIS A 48 -6.97 9.41 6.32
CA HIS A 48 -6.43 9.46 4.97
C HIS A 48 -5.25 8.49 4.84
N LEU A 49 -5.35 7.51 3.98
CA LEU A 49 -4.28 6.55 3.74
C LEU A 49 -3.97 6.44 2.25
N SER A 50 -2.71 6.56 1.89
CA SER A 50 -2.24 6.33 0.52
C SER A 50 -1.12 5.30 0.53
N LEU A 51 -1.38 4.16 -0.12
CA LEU A 51 -0.42 3.08 -0.37
C LEU A 51 -0.21 2.86 -1.87
N SER A 52 -0.58 3.82 -2.72
CA SER A 52 -0.46 3.72 -4.17
C SER A 52 0.97 3.33 -4.59
N LYS A 53 1.11 2.57 -5.69
CA LYS A 53 2.40 2.09 -6.21
C LYS A 53 3.15 1.16 -5.26
N SER A 54 2.42 0.30 -4.54
CA SER A 54 2.98 -0.63 -3.56
C SER A 54 2.77 -2.09 -3.98
N TYR A 55 3.62 -2.97 -3.47
CA TYR A 55 3.28 -4.38 -3.35
C TYR A 55 2.37 -4.54 -2.14
N LEU A 56 1.10 -4.77 -2.40
CA LEU A 56 0.04 -4.80 -1.41
C LEU A 56 -0.85 -6.00 -1.72
N ALA A 57 -0.64 -7.09 -1.00
CA ALA A 57 -1.53 -8.25 -1.13
C ALA A 57 -2.92 -7.93 -0.58
N LYS A 58 -3.93 -8.62 -1.13
CA LYS A 58 -5.34 -8.45 -0.78
C LYS A 58 -5.58 -8.53 0.73
N GLU A 59 -4.94 -9.49 1.42
CA GLU A 59 -5.11 -9.71 2.85
C GLU A 59 -4.65 -8.51 3.68
N GLN A 60 -3.58 -7.85 3.26
CA GLN A 60 -3.02 -6.67 3.93
C GLN A 60 -3.95 -5.47 3.76
N LEU A 61 -4.48 -5.26 2.54
CA LEU A 61 -5.47 -4.22 2.30
C LEU A 61 -6.74 -4.45 3.13
N LEU A 62 -7.27 -5.68 3.13
CA LEU A 62 -8.42 -6.04 3.96
C LEU A 62 -8.13 -5.88 5.46
N GLY A 63 -6.92 -6.21 5.91
CA GLY A 63 -6.48 -6.01 7.28
C GLY A 63 -6.58 -4.54 7.70
N ILE A 64 -6.12 -3.63 6.85
CA ILE A 64 -6.24 -2.18 7.07
C ILE A 64 -7.69 -1.73 7.08
N LEU A 65 -8.48 -2.12 6.06
CA LEU A 65 -9.89 -1.73 5.92
C LEU A 65 -10.75 -2.21 7.10
N ASN A 66 -10.44 -3.37 7.67
CA ASN A 66 -11.14 -3.89 8.85
C ASN A 66 -10.63 -3.28 10.18
N GLY A 67 -9.36 -2.88 10.23
CA GLY A 67 -8.71 -2.40 11.45
C GLY A 67 -8.85 -0.90 11.71
N CYS A 68 -8.90 -0.08 10.65
CA CYS A 68 -8.99 1.38 10.77
C CYS A 68 -10.45 1.85 10.66
N ARG A 69 -10.94 2.55 11.69
CA ARG A 69 -12.39 2.81 11.89
C ARG A 69 -12.89 4.14 11.34
N GLU A 70 -11.99 5.08 11.05
CA GLU A 70 -12.33 6.43 10.60
C GLU A 70 -11.84 6.75 9.19
N LEU A 71 -11.55 5.73 8.37
CA LEU A 71 -11.07 5.93 7.01
C LEU A 71 -12.09 6.73 6.19
N GLU A 72 -11.69 7.94 5.78
CA GLU A 72 -12.47 8.82 4.91
C GLU A 72 -11.95 8.75 3.47
N SER A 73 -10.63 8.59 3.28
CA SER A 73 -10.03 8.39 1.96
C SER A 73 -8.94 7.33 1.96
N VAL A 74 -9.00 6.37 1.03
CA VAL A 74 -7.98 5.35 0.81
C VAL A 74 -7.59 5.33 -0.66
N SER A 75 -6.30 5.48 -0.93
CA SER A 75 -5.75 5.44 -2.29
C SER A 75 -4.73 4.32 -2.40
N VAL A 76 -5.08 3.30 -3.18
CA VAL A 76 -4.31 2.08 -3.47
C VAL A 76 -4.20 1.86 -4.97
N ARG A 77 -4.07 2.95 -5.74
CA ARG A 77 -3.84 2.90 -7.20
C ARG A 77 -2.49 2.28 -7.58
N ASP A 78 -2.46 1.67 -8.75
CA ASP A 78 -1.24 1.12 -9.37
C ASP A 78 -0.47 0.15 -8.44
N CYS A 79 -1.19 -0.59 -7.59
CA CYS A 79 -0.60 -1.59 -6.69
C CYS A 79 -0.52 -2.96 -7.36
N ILE A 80 0.39 -3.79 -6.82
CA ILE A 80 0.54 -5.19 -7.22
C ILE A 80 0.14 -6.07 -6.06
N GLY A 81 -0.82 -7.00 -6.27
CA GLY A 81 -1.23 -7.99 -5.27
C GLY A 81 -2.74 -8.11 -5.04
N PHE A 82 -3.56 -7.34 -5.76
CA PHE A 82 -5.02 -7.49 -5.79
C PHE A 82 -5.59 -6.88 -7.07
N GLU A 83 -6.78 -7.33 -7.48
CA GLU A 83 -7.51 -6.76 -8.63
C GLU A 83 -8.40 -5.59 -8.20
N ALA A 84 -8.41 -4.52 -8.99
CA ALA A 84 -9.20 -3.32 -8.69
C ALA A 84 -10.72 -3.56 -8.58
N ASP A 85 -11.24 -4.59 -9.27
CA ASP A 85 -12.64 -4.99 -9.29
C ASP A 85 -12.98 -6.13 -8.30
N ASP A 86 -12.07 -6.48 -7.39
CA ASP A 86 -12.31 -7.49 -6.35
C ASP A 86 -13.53 -7.14 -5.49
N GLU A 87 -14.58 -7.96 -5.58
CA GLU A 87 -15.88 -7.71 -4.93
C GLU A 87 -15.78 -7.57 -3.41
N GLU A 88 -14.85 -8.28 -2.78
CA GLU A 88 -14.68 -8.25 -1.34
C GLU A 88 -14.02 -6.95 -0.88
N ILE A 89 -12.99 -6.49 -1.58
CA ILE A 89 -12.37 -5.18 -1.35
C ILE A 89 -13.40 -4.08 -1.53
N LEU A 90 -14.14 -4.09 -2.65
CA LEU A 90 -15.16 -3.07 -2.96
C LEU A 90 -16.27 -3.06 -1.90
N ARG A 91 -16.76 -4.23 -1.49
CA ARG A 91 -17.77 -4.34 -0.43
C ARG A 91 -17.25 -3.74 0.89
N LYS A 92 -16.00 -4.03 1.26
CA LYS A 92 -15.39 -3.50 2.49
C LYS A 92 -15.13 -2.00 2.42
N ALA A 93 -14.75 -1.48 1.26
CA ALA A 93 -14.49 -0.07 1.03
C ALA A 93 -15.76 0.77 0.81
N SER A 94 -16.93 0.15 0.64
CA SER A 94 -18.20 0.84 0.33
C SER A 94 -18.60 1.96 1.30
N GLY A 95 -18.13 1.94 2.54
CA GLY A 95 -18.37 2.99 3.54
C GLY A 95 -17.38 4.16 3.50
N ILE A 96 -16.32 4.07 2.70
CA ILE A 96 -15.26 5.08 2.61
C ILE A 96 -15.68 6.13 1.57
N LYS A 97 -15.57 7.41 1.93
CA LYS A 97 -16.03 8.51 1.06
C LYS A 97 -15.28 8.58 -0.26
N ALA A 98 -13.97 8.30 -0.23
CA ALA A 98 -13.12 8.28 -1.41
C ALA A 98 -12.23 7.03 -1.40
N PHE A 99 -12.57 6.04 -2.21
CA PHE A 99 -11.76 4.83 -2.40
C PHE A 99 -11.27 4.78 -3.84
N GLU A 100 -9.94 4.75 -4.02
CA GLU A 100 -9.28 4.77 -5.33
C GLU A 100 -8.38 3.53 -5.44
N CYS A 101 -8.66 2.66 -6.39
CA CYS A 101 -7.92 1.40 -6.60
C CYS A 101 -7.56 1.14 -8.07
N GLU A 102 -7.76 2.14 -8.93
CA GLU A 102 -7.53 2.03 -10.37
C GLU A 102 -6.08 1.65 -10.67
N GLY A 103 -5.88 0.81 -11.70
CA GLY A 103 -4.55 0.36 -12.13
C GLY A 103 -3.94 -0.76 -11.29
N SER A 104 -4.58 -1.17 -10.19
CA SER A 104 -4.12 -2.28 -9.36
C SER A 104 -4.48 -3.63 -9.94
N LYS A 105 -3.52 -4.55 -9.89
CA LYS A 105 -3.60 -5.86 -10.53
C LYS A 105 -2.76 -6.92 -9.83
N LEU A 106 -2.92 -8.17 -10.24
CA LEU A 106 -2.10 -9.27 -9.77
C LEU A 106 -0.72 -9.29 -10.48
N LEU A 107 0.23 -10.05 -9.93
CA LEU A 107 1.62 -10.10 -10.42
C LEU A 107 1.74 -10.83 -11.78
N ASP A 108 0.82 -11.74 -12.09
CA ASP A 108 0.74 -12.43 -13.38
C ASP A 108 0.35 -11.49 -14.54
N ASP A 109 -0.40 -10.43 -14.25
CA ASP A 109 -0.71 -9.35 -15.19
C ASP A 109 0.46 -8.38 -15.43
N TYR A 110 1.62 -8.63 -14.80
CA TYR A 110 2.89 -7.95 -15.07
C TYR A 110 3.69 -8.64 -16.19
N SER A 111 3.08 -9.54 -16.97
CA SER A 111 3.70 -10.23 -18.13
C SER A 111 3.89 -9.34 -19.39
N GLY A 112 3.77 -8.01 -19.26
CA GLY A 112 3.77 -7.06 -20.37
C GLY A 112 4.90 -6.03 -20.38
N TYR A 113 5.95 -6.18 -19.57
CA TYR A 113 7.22 -5.56 -19.95
C TYR A 113 7.80 -6.45 -21.05
N GLU A 114 7.65 -6.02 -22.29
CA GLU A 114 8.86 -6.02 -23.10
C GLU A 114 9.90 -5.29 -22.24
N THR A 115 10.77 -6.05 -21.58
CA THR A 115 12.11 -5.52 -21.31
C THR A 115 12.55 -4.96 -22.64
N ASP A 116 12.52 -3.64 -22.78
CA ASP A 116 13.29 -2.93 -23.79
C ASP A 116 14.64 -3.64 -23.81
N GLU A 117 14.89 -4.31 -24.93
CA GLU A 117 16.04 -5.18 -25.07
C GLU A 117 17.25 -4.33 -24.67
N CYS A 118 17.90 -4.66 -23.55
CA CYS A 118 19.33 -4.44 -23.45
C CYS A 118 19.96 -5.38 -24.49
N ASP A 119 19.82 -5.04 -25.77
CA ASP A 119 20.55 -5.63 -26.88
C ASP A 119 22.04 -5.35 -26.61
N PRO A 120 22.84 -6.37 -26.26
CA PRO A 120 24.26 -6.18 -26.01
C PRO A 120 25.05 -5.86 -27.29
N PHE A 121 24.39 -5.76 -28.46
CA PHE A 121 25.02 -5.59 -29.77
C PHE A 121 24.76 -4.25 -30.47
N TYR A 122 24.16 -3.26 -29.81
CA TYR A 122 24.17 -1.88 -30.34
C TYR A 122 25.57 -1.24 -30.20
N ILE A 123 26.49 -1.62 -31.09
CA ILE A 123 27.68 -0.83 -31.39
C ILE A 123 27.26 0.45 -32.12
N HIS A 124 27.31 1.57 -31.43
CA HIS A 124 27.28 2.88 -32.08
C HIS A 124 28.67 3.12 -32.70
N VAL A 125 28.85 2.77 -33.97
CA VAL A 125 29.97 3.32 -34.76
C VAL A 125 29.49 4.63 -35.38
N MET A 126 29.90 5.74 -34.77
CA MET A 126 29.88 7.06 -35.37
C MET A 126 31.30 7.62 -35.32
N GLY A 127 31.88 7.90 -36.50
CA GLY A 127 33.09 8.70 -36.69
C GLY A 127 34.39 7.93 -36.81
#